data_AF-A0A926HNK2-F1
#
_entry.id   AF-A0A926HNK2-F1
#
_cell.length_a   1.000
_cell.length_b   1.000
_cell.length_c   1.000
_cell.angle_alpha   90.00
_cell.angle_beta   90.00
_cell.angle_gamma   90.00
#
_symmetry.space_group_name_H-M   'P 1'
#
loop_
_entity.id
_entity.type
_entity.pdbx_description
1 polymer ?
#
loop_
_entity_poly.entity_id
_entity_poly.type
_entity_poly.pdbx_seq_one_letter_code
_entity_poly.pdbx_strand_id
1 'polypeptide(L)'
;MFRREKKELNALQIKLKREFRINSMLRWLFVLTLISIFLGVALVVSISPMMQAGADYMWAMLFVLPIPLASIVLGIVYRKKGYRCTKNIVAGAIVALYIGGMGLPSLFFGPSGTYDYGYVAQVGQAVGVEMPEQGRITTRDFGTRFSTNDKVNVLRDSHVIFEEQAEVDRLGGAVLEDERWTTDIKTEQVGLLPYSYAGIFETGHYDRFMIYNATLDAYNTLPQESGEYKFYYLAYNTSLGTMDVTEYYLTVLV
;
A
#
# COMPACT_ATOMS: atom_id res chain seq x y z
N MET A 1 -31.90 4.53 62.68
CA MET A 1 -31.68 3.28 61.94
C MET A 1 -31.87 3.49 60.43
N PHE A 2 -33.09 3.82 59.97
CA PHE A 2 -33.43 4.07 58.55
C PHE A 2 -32.52 5.01 57.73
N ARG A 3 -32.08 6.16 58.28
CA ARG A 3 -31.19 7.09 57.54
C ARG A 3 -29.81 6.50 57.25
N ARG A 4 -29.32 5.60 58.11
CA ARG A 4 -28.00 4.97 57.97
C ARG A 4 -28.02 3.90 56.88
N GLU A 5 -29.06 3.06 56.88
CA GLU A 5 -29.30 2.04 55.85
C GLU A 5 -29.47 2.65 54.46
N LYS A 6 -30.24 3.76 54.34
CA LYS A 6 -30.41 4.46 53.06
C LYS A 6 -29.09 5.03 52.51
N LYS A 7 -28.20 5.51 53.38
CA LYS A 7 -26.87 6.02 52.99
C LYS A 7 -25.95 4.89 52.52
N GLU A 8 -25.98 3.76 53.20
CA GLU A 8 -25.22 2.56 52.82
C GLU A 8 -25.70 1.98 51.49
N LEU A 9 -27.03 1.89 51.29
CA LEU A 9 -27.62 1.43 50.02
C LEU A 9 -27.19 2.33 48.84
N ASN A 10 -27.25 3.66 49.02
CA ASN A 10 -26.80 4.62 48.00
C ASN A 10 -25.31 4.46 47.69
N ALA A 11 -24.46 4.28 48.70
CA ALA A 11 -23.02 4.07 48.50
C ALA A 11 -22.74 2.78 47.72
N LEU A 12 -23.48 1.72 48.01
CA LEU A 12 -23.37 0.42 47.35
C LEU A 12 -23.81 0.51 45.88
N GLN A 13 -24.91 1.20 45.59
CA GLN A 13 -25.37 1.46 44.22
C GLN A 13 -24.36 2.27 43.41
N ILE A 14 -23.76 3.32 44.01
CA ILE A 14 -22.72 4.13 43.35
C ILE A 14 -21.51 3.27 43.02
N LYS A 15 -21.07 2.42 43.95
CA LYS A 15 -19.94 1.50 43.75
C LYS A 15 -20.22 0.52 42.61
N LEU A 16 -21.40 -0.13 42.61
CA LEU A 16 -21.81 -1.08 41.59
C LEU A 16 -21.86 -0.43 40.20
N LYS A 17 -22.46 0.78 40.10
CA LYS A 17 -22.54 1.54 38.84
C LYS A 17 -21.16 1.96 38.34
N ARG A 18 -20.21 2.25 39.23
CA ARG A 18 -18.82 2.54 38.87
C ARG A 18 -18.10 1.31 38.34
N GLU A 19 -18.21 0.18 39.03
CA GLU A 19 -17.62 -1.09 38.60
C GLU A 19 -18.14 -1.53 37.24
N PHE A 20 -19.47 -1.44 37.02
CA PHE A 20 -20.08 -1.73 35.74
C PHE A 20 -19.52 -0.87 34.60
N ARG A 21 -19.40 0.45 34.83
CA ARG A 21 -18.84 1.37 33.83
C ARG A 21 -17.39 1.06 33.50
N ILE A 22 -16.55 0.80 34.52
CA ILE A 22 -15.14 0.44 34.32
C ILE A 22 -15.03 -0.86 33.53
N ASN A 23 -15.79 -1.90 33.91
CA ASN A 23 -15.78 -3.18 33.22
C ASN A 23 -16.29 -3.07 31.77
N SER A 24 -17.29 -2.21 31.53
CA SER A 24 -17.76 -1.92 30.16
C SER A 24 -16.67 -1.22 29.34
N MET A 25 -16.08 -0.15 29.89
CA MET A 25 -15.00 0.60 29.24
C MET A 25 -13.79 -0.30 28.90
N LEU A 26 -13.33 -1.13 29.84
CA LEU A 26 -12.21 -2.04 29.62
C LEU A 26 -12.52 -3.12 28.57
N ARG A 27 -13.78 -3.57 28.48
CA ARG A 27 -14.21 -4.49 27.42
C ARG A 27 -14.16 -3.82 26.05
N TRP A 28 -14.68 -2.60 25.92
CA TRP A 28 -14.62 -1.85 24.67
C TRP A 28 -13.19 -1.50 24.26
N LEU A 29 -12.35 -1.09 25.21
CA LEU A 29 -10.94 -0.83 24.94
C LEU A 29 -10.20 -2.07 24.47
N PHE A 30 -10.52 -3.24 25.04
CA PHE A 30 -9.96 -4.52 24.58
C PHE A 30 -10.35 -4.81 23.12
N VAL A 31 -11.63 -4.64 22.77
CA VAL A 31 -12.11 -4.83 21.39
C VAL A 31 -11.44 -3.83 20.44
N LEU A 32 -11.38 -2.56 20.83
CA LEU A 32 -10.73 -1.50 20.03
C LEU A 32 -9.24 -1.78 19.83
N THR A 33 -8.57 -2.36 20.82
CA THR A 33 -7.16 -2.80 20.71
C THR A 33 -6.97 -3.90 19.67
N LEU A 34 -7.92 -4.82 19.53
CA LEU A 34 -7.82 -5.85 18.48
C LEU A 34 -8.12 -5.25 17.09
N ILE A 35 -9.11 -4.36 17.03
CA ILE A 35 -9.52 -3.69 15.78
C ILE A 35 -8.45 -2.71 15.30
N SER A 36 -7.61 -2.16 16.19
CA SER A 36 -6.59 -1.17 15.80
C SER A 36 -5.59 -1.69 14.78
N ILE A 37 -5.34 -3.00 14.71
CA ILE A 37 -4.51 -3.60 13.66
C ILE A 37 -5.12 -3.31 12.28
N PHE A 38 -6.42 -3.60 12.12
CA PHE A 38 -7.12 -3.39 10.85
C PHE A 38 -7.26 -1.91 10.52
N LEU A 39 -7.46 -1.05 11.52
CA LEU A 39 -7.46 0.40 11.32
C LEU A 39 -6.09 0.90 10.83
N GLY A 40 -5.00 0.36 11.37
CA GLY A 40 -3.64 0.66 10.92
C GLY A 40 -3.42 0.23 9.46
N VAL A 41 -3.82 -0.99 9.10
CA VAL A 41 -3.72 -1.47 7.71
C VAL A 41 -4.56 -0.62 6.76
N ALA A 42 -5.82 -0.33 7.11
CA ALA A 42 -6.70 0.49 6.30
C ALA A 42 -6.12 1.89 6.08
N LEU A 43 -5.49 2.48 7.10
CA LEU A 43 -4.82 3.77 6.98
C LEU A 43 -3.65 3.70 5.99
N VAL A 44 -2.78 2.69 6.10
CA VAL A 44 -1.66 2.49 5.16
C VAL A 44 -2.18 2.36 3.72
N VAL A 45 -3.21 1.54 3.50
CA VAL A 45 -3.80 1.35 2.17
C VAL A 45 -4.41 2.65 1.63
N SER A 46 -5.04 3.47 2.49
CA SER A 46 -5.68 4.71 2.06
C SER A 46 -4.73 5.81 1.63
N ILE A 47 -3.48 5.78 2.12
CA ILE A 47 -2.46 6.80 1.82
C ILE A 47 -1.37 6.30 0.87
N SER A 48 -1.24 4.98 0.72
CA SER A 48 -0.27 4.39 -0.18
C SER A 48 -0.78 4.51 -1.60
N PRO A 49 -0.04 5.16 -2.51
CA PRO A 49 -0.48 5.37 -3.88
C PRO A 49 -0.56 4.06 -4.68
N MET A 50 0.15 3.03 -4.22
CA MET A 50 0.04 1.66 -4.72
C MET A 50 0.17 0.64 -3.60
N MET A 51 -0.40 -0.54 -3.81
CA MET A 51 -0.25 -1.68 -2.90
C MET A 51 1.23 -2.07 -2.70
N GLN A 52 2.06 -1.94 -3.75
CA GLN A 52 3.49 -2.27 -3.72
C GLN A 52 4.35 -1.24 -2.98
N ALA A 53 3.88 0.02 -2.90
CA ALA A 53 4.52 1.08 -2.12
C ALA A 53 4.14 1.02 -0.63
N GLY A 54 3.24 0.12 -0.22
CA GLY A 54 2.70 0.07 1.14
C GLY A 54 3.76 -0.03 2.24
N ALA A 55 4.92 -0.61 1.94
CA ALA A 55 6.06 -0.67 2.87
C ALA A 55 6.59 0.73 3.26
N ASP A 56 6.64 1.66 2.31
CA ASP A 56 7.12 3.04 2.53
C ASP A 56 6.14 3.86 3.39
N TYR A 57 4.87 3.42 3.46
CA TYR A 57 3.80 4.08 4.21
C TYR A 57 3.44 3.36 5.52
N MET A 58 4.15 2.29 5.89
CA MET A 58 3.88 1.52 7.12
C MET A 58 3.95 2.37 8.39
N TRP A 59 4.69 3.49 8.38
CA TRP A 59 4.79 4.42 9.49
C TRP A 59 3.42 4.95 9.92
N ALA A 60 2.43 4.99 9.02
CA ALA A 60 1.08 5.41 9.34
C ALA A 60 0.38 4.48 10.34
N MET A 61 0.79 3.21 10.46
CA MET A 61 0.31 2.33 11.52
C MET A 61 0.59 2.89 12.93
N LEU A 62 1.60 3.75 13.09
CA LEU A 62 1.92 4.34 14.39
C LEU A 62 0.81 5.27 14.92
N PHE A 63 -0.07 5.81 14.06
CA PHE A 63 -1.20 6.64 14.49
C PHE A 63 -2.22 5.88 15.35
N VAL A 64 -2.33 4.56 15.18
CA VAL A 64 -3.25 3.73 15.97
C VAL A 64 -2.59 3.17 17.25
N LEU A 65 -1.28 3.36 17.43
CA LEU A 65 -0.52 2.92 18.60
C LEU A 65 -1.02 3.47 19.96
N PRO A 66 -1.61 4.68 20.06
CA PRO A 66 -2.17 5.15 21.33
C PRO A 66 -3.25 4.23 21.93
N ILE A 67 -3.98 3.47 21.10
CA ILE A 67 -5.04 2.55 21.54
C ILE A 67 -4.48 1.38 22.37
N PRO A 68 -3.56 0.53 21.85
CA PRO A 68 -2.97 -0.55 22.64
C PRO A 68 -2.18 -0.02 23.85
N LEU A 69 -1.52 1.14 23.74
CA LEU A 69 -0.84 1.77 24.89
C LEU A 69 -1.84 2.16 25.99
N ALA A 70 -2.98 2.75 25.64
CA ALA A 70 -4.04 3.04 26.60
C ALA A 70 -4.58 1.74 27.24
N SER A 71 -4.69 0.65 26.49
CA SER A 71 -5.08 -0.66 27.03
C SER A 71 -4.09 -1.20 28.06
N ILE A 72 -2.78 -1.05 27.82
CA ILE A 72 -1.73 -1.41 28.78
C ILE A 72 -1.84 -0.55 30.04
N VAL A 73 -1.84 0.77 29.89
CA VAL A 73 -1.83 1.72 31.01
C VAL A 73 -3.08 1.56 31.88
N LEU A 74 -4.27 1.55 31.27
CA LEU A 74 -5.52 1.36 32.00
C LEU A 74 -5.63 -0.04 32.59
N GLY A 75 -5.13 -1.08 31.89
CA GLY A 75 -5.03 -2.43 32.43
C GLY A 75 -4.19 -2.47 33.71
N ILE A 76 -3.02 -1.84 33.75
CA ILE A 76 -2.16 -1.79 34.94
C ILE A 76 -2.86 -1.02 36.07
N VAL A 77 -3.43 0.16 35.77
CA VAL A 77 -4.09 1.02 36.76
C VAL A 77 -5.28 0.31 37.41
N TYR A 78 -6.13 -0.36 36.64
CA TYR A 78 -7.31 -1.04 37.18
C TYR A 78 -6.98 -2.42 37.79
N ARG A 79 -5.92 -3.09 37.33
CA ARG A 79 -5.41 -4.29 38.01
C ARG A 79 -4.94 -3.98 39.43
N LYS A 80 -4.22 -2.87 39.63
CA LYS A 80 -3.84 -2.38 40.97
C LYS A 80 -5.04 -2.06 41.87
N LYS A 81 -6.21 -1.77 41.28
CA LYS A 81 -7.48 -1.54 42.00
C LYS A 81 -8.33 -2.81 42.20
N GLY A 82 -7.79 -4.00 41.90
CA GLY A 82 -8.46 -5.28 42.10
C GLY A 82 -9.33 -5.76 40.93
N TYR A 83 -9.32 -5.09 39.77
CA TYR A 83 -10.11 -5.49 38.61
C TYR A 83 -9.39 -6.57 37.78
N ARG A 84 -10.16 -7.54 37.27
CA ARG A 84 -9.66 -8.60 36.38
C ARG A 84 -9.48 -8.08 34.95
N CYS A 85 -8.33 -7.48 34.66
CA CYS A 85 -8.05 -6.85 33.36
C CYS A 85 -6.66 -7.20 32.78
N THR A 86 -6.05 -8.31 33.21
CA THR A 86 -4.77 -8.79 32.67
C THR A 86 -4.81 -8.96 31.16
N LYS A 87 -5.95 -9.38 30.59
CA LYS A 87 -6.13 -9.50 29.13
C LYS A 87 -5.89 -8.19 28.37
N ASN A 88 -6.24 -7.04 28.94
CA ASN A 88 -6.00 -5.73 28.34
C ASN A 88 -4.51 -5.40 28.27
N ILE A 89 -3.76 -5.78 29.33
CA ILE A 89 -2.31 -5.61 29.39
C ILE A 89 -1.64 -6.49 28.34
N VAL A 90 -1.98 -7.78 28.32
CA VAL A 90 -1.36 -8.76 27.40
C VAL A 90 -1.68 -8.44 25.94
N ALA A 91 -2.95 -8.25 25.60
CA ALA A 91 -3.34 -7.92 24.23
C ALA A 91 -2.77 -6.56 23.80
N GLY A 92 -2.80 -5.55 24.68
CA GLY A 92 -2.20 -4.26 24.41
C GLY A 92 -0.70 -4.37 24.12
N ALA A 93 0.05 -5.15 24.89
CA ALA A 93 1.48 -5.36 24.66
C ALA A 93 1.76 -6.06 23.32
N ILE A 94 1.03 -7.14 23.00
CA ILE A 94 1.19 -7.86 21.74
C ILE A 94 0.89 -6.95 20.54
N VAL A 95 -0.22 -6.22 20.59
CA VAL A 95 -0.64 -5.33 19.49
C VAL A 95 0.29 -4.13 19.37
N ALA A 96 0.76 -3.54 20.48
CA ALA A 96 1.73 -2.44 20.45
C ALA A 96 3.07 -2.90 19.84
N LEU A 97 3.55 -4.09 20.19
CA LEU A 97 4.76 -4.66 19.59
C LEU A 97 4.58 -4.92 18.10
N TYR A 98 3.43 -5.45 17.67
CA TYR A 98 3.14 -5.65 16.26
C TYR A 98 3.12 -4.31 15.48
N ILE A 99 2.35 -3.32 15.95
CA ILE A 99 2.24 -2.01 15.30
C ILE A 99 3.61 -1.31 15.27
N GLY A 100 4.34 -1.33 16.39
CA GLY A 100 5.69 -0.75 16.47
C GLY A 100 6.66 -1.46 15.53
N GLY A 101 6.63 -2.80 15.49
CA GLY A 101 7.50 -3.61 14.63
C GLY A 101 7.24 -3.40 13.14
N MET A 102 6.00 -3.15 12.75
CA MET A 102 5.64 -2.83 11.35
C MET A 102 5.94 -1.37 11.00
N GLY A 103 5.56 -0.42 11.87
CA GLY A 103 5.63 1.01 11.55
C GLY A 103 7.00 1.64 11.74
N LEU A 104 7.73 1.31 12.82
CA LEU A 104 9.01 1.96 13.13
C LEU A 104 10.08 1.78 12.05
N PRO A 105 10.27 0.60 11.42
CA PRO A 105 11.29 0.43 10.38
C PRO A 105 11.17 1.46 9.26
N SER A 106 9.97 1.74 8.77
CA SER A 106 9.74 2.71 7.67
C SER A 106 10.06 4.17 8.03
N LEU A 107 10.34 4.49 9.30
CA LEU A 107 10.88 5.80 9.69
C LEU A 107 12.40 5.88 9.53
N PHE A 108 13.09 4.74 9.53
CA PHE A 108 14.56 4.66 9.44
C PHE A 108 15.06 4.24 8.06
N PHE A 109 14.27 3.40 7.38
CA PHE A 109 14.45 3.12 5.97
C PHE A 109 13.61 4.17 5.23
N GLY A 110 14.28 5.22 4.72
CA GLY A 110 13.63 6.22 3.86
C GLY A 110 12.92 5.55 2.67
N PRO A 111 12.10 6.30 1.92
CA PRO A 111 11.33 5.72 0.82
C PRO A 111 12.24 4.90 -0.09
N SER A 112 11.79 3.69 -0.42
CA SER A 112 12.53 2.78 -1.32
C SER A 112 12.65 3.34 -2.75
N GLY A 113 11.90 4.40 -3.05
CA GLY A 113 11.93 5.10 -4.33
C GLY A 113 12.90 6.27 -4.38
N THR A 114 13.57 6.41 -5.52
CA THR A 114 14.22 7.66 -5.93
C THR A 114 13.23 8.56 -6.66
N TYR A 115 13.37 9.89 -6.49
CA TYR A 115 12.58 10.91 -7.20
C TYR A 115 13.21 11.25 -8.57
N ASP A 116 13.72 10.24 -9.28
CA ASP A 116 14.52 10.43 -10.49
C ASP A 116 13.64 10.40 -11.75
N TYR A 117 13.39 11.60 -12.32
CA TYR A 117 12.73 11.78 -13.61
C TYR A 117 13.53 11.24 -14.79
N GLY A 118 14.85 11.07 -14.65
CA GLY A 118 15.72 10.64 -15.73
C GLY A 118 15.34 9.27 -16.30
N TYR A 119 14.96 8.32 -15.44
CA TYR A 119 14.50 7.00 -15.88
C TYR A 119 13.17 7.08 -16.63
N VAL A 120 12.15 7.74 -16.06
CA VAL A 120 10.82 7.83 -16.71
C VAL A 120 10.93 8.58 -18.04
N ALA A 121 11.71 9.67 -18.09
CA ALA A 121 11.99 10.39 -19.32
C ALA A 121 12.71 9.53 -20.37
N GLN A 122 13.68 8.69 -19.95
CA GLN A 122 14.36 7.74 -20.83
C GLN A 122 13.38 6.71 -21.41
N VAL A 123 12.48 6.16 -20.58
CA VAL A 123 11.45 5.24 -21.05
C VAL A 123 10.52 5.95 -22.03
N GLY A 124 10.07 7.17 -21.71
CA GLY A 124 9.26 8.00 -22.59
C GLY A 124 9.87 8.19 -23.97
N GLN A 125 11.17 8.53 -24.02
CA GLN A 125 11.90 8.62 -25.28
C GLN A 125 11.95 7.28 -26.03
N ALA A 126 12.15 6.17 -25.32
CA ALA A 126 12.22 4.84 -25.92
C ALA A 126 10.87 4.37 -26.50
N VAL A 127 9.75 4.69 -25.84
CA VAL A 127 8.40 4.33 -26.28
C VAL A 127 7.73 5.41 -27.15
N GLY A 128 8.39 6.54 -27.40
CA GLY A 128 7.82 7.68 -28.11
C GLY A 128 6.59 8.27 -27.41
N VAL A 129 6.66 8.44 -26.09
CA VAL A 129 5.65 9.10 -25.25
C VAL A 129 6.31 10.29 -24.54
N GLU A 130 5.71 11.47 -24.68
CA GLU A 130 6.17 12.66 -23.96
C GLU A 130 5.75 12.57 -22.49
N MET A 131 6.73 12.31 -21.63
CA MET A 131 6.51 12.16 -20.19
C MET A 131 6.48 13.54 -19.52
N PRO A 132 5.61 13.75 -18.51
CA PRO A 132 5.60 14.97 -17.72
C PRO A 132 6.93 15.27 -17.04
N GLU A 133 7.23 16.56 -16.88
CA GLU A 133 8.49 17.03 -16.30
C GLU A 133 8.41 17.17 -14.76
N GLN A 134 7.21 17.11 -14.19
CA GLN A 134 6.92 17.32 -12.77
C GLN A 134 5.92 16.29 -12.22
N GLY A 135 5.78 16.24 -10.88
CA GLY A 135 5.01 15.24 -10.15
C GLY A 135 5.78 14.53 -9.01
N ARG A 136 5.24 13.42 -8.54
CA ARG A 136 5.88 12.53 -7.56
C ARG A 136 6.20 11.19 -8.18
N ILE A 137 7.48 10.85 -8.21
CA ILE A 137 7.98 9.57 -8.72
C ILE A 137 8.55 8.75 -7.56
N THR A 138 8.21 7.47 -7.55
CA THR A 138 8.83 6.45 -6.69
C THR A 138 9.45 5.38 -7.59
N THR A 139 10.76 5.46 -7.85
CA THR A 139 11.49 4.50 -8.68
C THR A 139 12.26 3.49 -7.84
N ARG A 140 11.94 2.20 -7.99
CA ARG A 140 12.69 1.08 -7.43
C ARG A 140 13.64 0.52 -8.48
N ASP A 141 14.93 0.49 -8.17
CA ASP A 141 15.96 -0.15 -9.00
C ASP A 141 16.39 -1.47 -8.37
N PHE A 142 16.14 -2.56 -9.09
CA PHE A 142 16.45 -3.93 -8.68
C PHE A 142 17.77 -4.43 -9.25
N GLY A 143 18.45 -3.65 -10.10
CA GLY A 143 19.63 -4.06 -10.85
C GLY A 143 19.35 -5.34 -11.64
N THR A 144 20.12 -6.39 -11.40
CA THR A 144 19.95 -7.71 -12.05
C THR A 144 19.27 -8.75 -11.16
N ARG A 145 18.65 -8.33 -10.04
CA ARG A 145 18.37 -9.23 -8.91
C ARG A 145 16.91 -9.56 -8.66
N PHE A 146 15.96 -8.98 -9.40
CA PHE A 146 14.54 -9.30 -9.21
C PHE A 146 14.02 -10.20 -10.33
N SER A 147 14.35 -11.47 -10.20
CA SER A 147 13.73 -12.53 -10.99
C SER A 147 12.46 -12.99 -10.28
N THR A 148 11.29 -12.74 -10.89
CA THR A 148 10.00 -13.24 -10.36
C THR A 148 9.80 -14.73 -10.67
N ASN A 149 10.48 -15.20 -11.71
CA ASN A 149 10.66 -16.59 -12.13
C ASN A 149 11.88 -16.64 -13.08
N ASP A 150 12.39 -17.84 -13.41
CA ASP A 150 13.54 -18.01 -14.32
C ASP A 150 13.38 -17.39 -15.72
N LYS A 151 12.19 -16.82 -16.04
CA LYS A 151 11.87 -16.22 -17.33
C LYS A 151 11.79 -14.70 -17.29
N VAL A 152 11.54 -14.06 -16.14
CA VAL A 152 11.32 -12.61 -16.04
C VAL A 152 12.30 -12.00 -15.06
N ASN A 153 13.07 -11.03 -15.53
CA ASN A 153 14.00 -10.25 -14.72
C ASN A 153 13.59 -8.77 -14.77
N VAL A 154 12.97 -8.27 -13.70
CA VAL A 154 12.59 -6.86 -13.56
C VAL A 154 13.81 -6.06 -13.16
N LEU A 155 14.12 -5.01 -13.93
CA LEU A 155 15.24 -4.12 -13.67
C LEU A 155 14.78 -2.93 -12.83
N ARG A 156 13.71 -2.27 -13.27
CA ARG A 156 13.22 -1.03 -12.67
C ARG A 156 11.71 -0.96 -12.73
N ASP A 157 11.15 -0.32 -11.71
CA ASP A 157 9.73 -0.05 -11.61
C ASP A 157 9.51 1.35 -11.04
N SER A 158 8.65 2.13 -11.67
CA SER A 158 8.34 3.50 -11.25
C SER A 158 6.86 3.70 -11.15
N HIS A 159 6.42 4.24 -10.02
CA HIS A 159 5.10 4.82 -9.90
C HIS A 159 5.20 6.34 -10.02
N VAL A 160 4.37 6.92 -10.88
CA VAL A 160 4.32 8.33 -11.17
C VAL A 160 2.94 8.86 -10.79
N ILE A 161 2.89 9.92 -10.00
CA ILE A 161 1.69 10.68 -9.68
C ILE A 161 1.89 12.08 -10.25
N PHE A 162 1.05 12.47 -11.20
CA PHE A 162 1.07 13.81 -11.76
C PHE A 162 0.39 14.77 -10.79
N GLU A 163 1.07 15.88 -10.46
CA GLU A 163 0.54 16.87 -9.51
C GLU A 163 -0.23 18.00 -10.20
N GLU A 164 0.07 18.26 -11.48
CA GLU A 164 -0.54 19.33 -12.27
C GLU A 164 -1.65 18.78 -13.18
N GLN A 165 -2.88 19.27 -13.00
CA GLN A 165 -4.03 18.81 -13.77
C GLN A 165 -3.85 19.04 -15.29
N ALA A 166 -3.16 20.12 -15.68
CA ALA A 166 -2.90 20.39 -17.09
C ALA A 166 -2.00 19.33 -17.74
N GLU A 167 -1.08 18.73 -16.99
CA GLU A 167 -0.25 17.62 -17.49
C GLU A 167 -1.05 16.33 -17.58
N VAL A 168 -1.94 16.08 -16.61
CA VAL A 168 -2.90 14.97 -16.64
C VAL A 168 -3.79 15.08 -17.88
N ASP A 169 -4.37 16.24 -18.13
CA ASP A 169 -5.27 16.46 -19.28
C ASP A 169 -4.53 16.29 -20.61
N ARG A 170 -3.28 16.80 -20.70
CA ARG A 170 -2.45 16.68 -21.91
C ARG A 170 -2.07 15.23 -22.20
N LEU A 171 -1.50 14.53 -21.21
CA LEU A 171 -1.12 13.12 -21.38
C LEU A 171 -2.36 12.23 -21.58
N GLY A 172 -3.42 12.48 -20.81
CA GLY A 172 -4.73 11.85 -20.97
C GLY A 172 -5.26 11.98 -22.39
N GLY A 173 -5.30 13.19 -22.95
CA GLY A 173 -5.71 13.41 -24.33
C GLY A 173 -4.83 12.64 -25.34
N ALA A 174 -3.50 12.72 -25.19
CA ALA A 174 -2.57 12.05 -26.09
C ALA A 174 -2.72 10.52 -26.05
N VAL A 175 -2.86 9.94 -24.86
CA VAL A 175 -3.05 8.49 -24.66
C VAL A 175 -4.38 8.02 -25.25
N LEU A 176 -5.42 8.84 -25.22
CA LEU A 176 -6.73 8.49 -25.79
C LEU A 176 -6.73 8.44 -27.33
N GLU A 177 -5.85 9.19 -27.98
CA GLU A 177 -5.75 9.28 -29.44
C GLU A 177 -4.68 8.32 -30.02
N ASP A 178 -3.81 7.78 -29.18
CA ASP A 178 -2.70 6.92 -29.60
C ASP A 178 -3.07 5.43 -29.58
N GLU A 179 -3.18 4.83 -30.77
CA GLU A 179 -3.56 3.42 -30.96
C GLU A 179 -2.60 2.42 -30.30
N ARG A 180 -1.39 2.85 -29.92
CA ARG A 180 -0.43 2.01 -29.19
C ARG A 180 -0.86 1.79 -27.73
N TRP A 181 -1.76 2.61 -27.20
CA TRP A 181 -2.36 2.42 -25.89
C TRP A 181 -3.66 1.64 -26.00
N THR A 182 -3.73 0.50 -25.33
CA THR A 182 -4.92 -0.36 -25.31
C THR A 182 -5.72 -0.16 -24.03
N THR A 183 -7.02 -0.41 -24.09
CA THR A 183 -7.89 -0.43 -22.90
C THR A 183 -7.80 -1.73 -22.13
N ASP A 184 -7.31 -2.78 -22.79
CA ASP A 184 -7.21 -4.14 -22.27
C ASP A 184 -5.94 -4.80 -22.78
N ILE A 185 -5.44 -5.77 -22.04
CA ILE A 185 -4.34 -6.65 -22.48
C ILE A 185 -4.94 -7.97 -22.93
N LYS A 186 -4.66 -8.35 -24.18
CA LYS A 186 -5.19 -9.59 -24.74
C LYS A 186 -4.66 -10.79 -23.94
N THR A 187 -5.46 -11.84 -23.79
CA THR A 187 -5.07 -13.06 -23.05
C THR A 187 -3.71 -13.62 -23.50
N GLU A 188 -3.43 -13.56 -24.81
CA GLU A 188 -2.16 -14.01 -25.38
C GLU A 188 -0.95 -13.14 -24.95
N GLN A 189 -1.16 -11.87 -24.64
CA GLN A 189 -0.14 -10.92 -24.19
C GLN A 189 0.08 -10.95 -22.67
N VAL A 190 -0.81 -11.56 -21.88
CA VAL A 190 -0.64 -11.66 -20.42
C VAL A 190 0.67 -12.37 -20.06
N GLY A 191 1.09 -13.35 -20.87
CA GLY A 191 2.37 -14.04 -20.71
C GLY A 191 3.60 -13.16 -20.92
N LEU A 192 3.44 -11.94 -21.47
CA LEU A 192 4.53 -10.98 -21.61
C LEU A 192 4.81 -10.21 -20.31
N LEU A 193 3.90 -10.22 -19.34
CA LEU A 193 3.99 -9.35 -18.19
C LEU A 193 4.70 -10.01 -17.00
N PRO A 194 5.42 -9.24 -16.16
CA PRO A 194 5.90 -9.76 -14.90
C PRO A 194 4.72 -10.18 -14.01
N TYR A 195 4.89 -11.28 -13.27
CA TYR A 195 3.82 -11.90 -12.46
C TYR A 195 3.14 -10.92 -11.48
N SER A 196 3.90 -9.96 -10.94
CA SER A 196 3.39 -8.91 -10.06
C SER A 196 2.33 -7.99 -10.70
N TYR A 197 2.28 -7.92 -12.03
CA TYR A 197 1.36 -7.05 -12.78
C TYR A 197 0.17 -7.80 -13.37
N ALA A 198 0.25 -9.13 -13.51
CA ALA A 198 -0.86 -9.96 -14.01
C ALA A 198 -2.14 -9.84 -13.14
N GLY A 199 -2.00 -9.53 -11.85
CA GLY A 199 -3.15 -9.28 -10.96
C GLY A 199 -3.70 -7.85 -10.99
N ILE A 200 -2.98 -6.89 -11.59
CA ILE A 200 -3.39 -5.47 -11.58
C ILE A 200 -4.56 -5.23 -12.54
N PHE A 201 -4.67 -6.00 -13.62
CA PHE A 201 -5.80 -5.93 -14.57
C PHE A 201 -7.15 -6.19 -13.90
N GLU A 202 -7.19 -7.07 -12.91
CA GLU A 202 -8.43 -7.44 -12.23
C GLU A 202 -8.92 -6.34 -11.27
N THR A 203 -8.06 -5.40 -10.90
CA THR A 203 -8.35 -4.38 -9.88
C THR A 203 -8.95 -3.08 -10.44
N GLY A 204 -8.96 -2.91 -11.76
CA GLY A 204 -9.48 -1.69 -12.41
C GLY A 204 -8.71 -0.41 -12.04
N HIS A 205 -7.46 -0.55 -11.57
CA HIS A 205 -6.65 0.59 -11.14
C HIS A 205 -6.15 1.47 -12.30
N TYR A 206 -6.02 0.90 -13.50
CA TYR A 206 -5.57 1.60 -14.71
C TYR A 206 -6.56 1.36 -15.83
N ASP A 207 -6.66 2.34 -16.74
CA ASP A 207 -7.59 2.31 -17.87
C ASP A 207 -6.87 2.26 -19.22
N ARG A 208 -5.55 2.45 -19.26
CA ARG A 208 -4.74 2.45 -20.48
C ARG A 208 -3.44 1.68 -20.26
N PHE A 209 -3.06 0.88 -21.24
CA PHE A 209 -1.91 -0.02 -21.17
C PHE A 209 -1.06 0.03 -22.44
N MET A 210 0.24 -0.14 -22.31
CA MET A 210 1.16 -0.29 -23.43
C MET A 210 2.25 -1.30 -23.08
N ILE A 211 2.48 -2.26 -23.98
CA ILE A 211 3.63 -3.15 -23.93
C ILE A 211 4.52 -2.81 -25.12
N TYR A 212 5.74 -2.38 -24.87
CA TYR A 212 6.73 -2.10 -25.91
C TYR A 212 7.90 -3.08 -25.83
N ASN A 213 8.14 -3.82 -26.91
CA ASN A 213 9.30 -4.67 -27.07
C ASN A 213 10.44 -3.84 -27.67
N ALA A 214 11.39 -3.43 -26.83
CA ALA A 214 12.52 -2.61 -27.25
C ALA A 214 13.56 -3.37 -28.09
N THR A 215 13.56 -4.70 -28.03
CA THR A 215 14.44 -5.54 -28.86
C THR A 215 13.93 -5.63 -30.30
N LEU A 216 12.60 -5.69 -30.48
CA LEU A 216 11.96 -5.83 -31.79
C LEU A 216 11.42 -4.52 -32.36
N ASP A 217 11.49 -3.43 -31.59
CA ASP A 217 10.86 -2.13 -31.92
C ASP A 217 9.38 -2.29 -32.30
N ALA A 218 8.63 -2.94 -31.41
CA ALA A 218 7.24 -3.30 -31.69
C ALA A 218 6.34 -3.14 -30.46
N TYR A 219 5.11 -2.67 -30.69
CA TYR A 219 4.13 -2.39 -29.65
C TYR A 219 3.06 -3.49 -29.64
N ASN A 220 2.73 -4.00 -28.45
CA ASN A 220 1.63 -4.93 -28.22
C ASN A 220 1.67 -6.19 -29.11
N THR A 221 2.87 -6.67 -29.42
CA THR A 221 3.08 -7.85 -30.28
C THR A 221 3.89 -8.94 -29.57
N LEU A 222 3.51 -10.20 -29.81
CA LEU A 222 4.25 -11.35 -29.33
C LEU A 222 5.49 -11.62 -30.21
N PRO A 223 6.66 -11.90 -29.60
CA PRO A 223 7.80 -12.42 -30.33
C PRO A 223 7.48 -13.74 -31.03
N GLN A 224 8.01 -13.93 -32.24
CA GLN A 224 7.79 -15.15 -33.04
C GLN A 224 8.90 -16.19 -32.86
N GLU A 225 10.01 -15.81 -32.22
CA GLU A 225 11.16 -16.67 -31.99
C GLU A 225 11.47 -16.77 -30.50
N SER A 226 11.97 -17.93 -30.08
CA SER A 226 12.45 -18.11 -28.71
C SER A 226 13.69 -17.25 -28.47
N GLY A 227 13.75 -16.56 -27.34
CA GLY A 227 14.85 -15.65 -27.02
C GLY A 227 14.58 -14.78 -25.79
N GLU A 228 15.59 -14.00 -25.41
CA GLU A 228 15.47 -12.99 -24.37
C GLU A 228 15.17 -11.62 -25.01
N TYR A 229 14.10 -10.98 -24.56
CA TYR A 229 13.61 -9.72 -25.10
C TYR A 229 13.51 -8.68 -24.00
N LYS A 230 13.87 -7.44 -24.33
CA LYS A 230 13.72 -6.30 -23.45
C LYS A 230 12.34 -5.67 -23.65
N PHE A 231 11.62 -5.45 -22.56
CA PHE A 231 10.30 -4.86 -22.58
C PHE A 231 10.20 -3.64 -21.66
N TYR A 232 9.32 -2.73 -22.08
CA TYR A 232 8.76 -1.69 -21.25
C TYR A 232 7.25 -1.92 -21.14
N TYR A 233 6.73 -1.88 -19.92
CA TYR A 233 5.30 -1.94 -19.64
C TYR A 233 4.86 -0.64 -18.99
N LEU A 234 3.84 0.00 -19.57
CA LEU A 234 3.24 1.22 -19.05
C LEU A 234 1.76 0.96 -18.77
N ALA A 235 1.29 1.41 -17.61
CA ALA A 235 -0.12 1.41 -17.24
C ALA A 235 -0.49 2.80 -16.74
N TYR A 236 -1.55 3.40 -17.28
CA TYR A 236 -1.95 4.77 -16.97
C TYR A 236 -3.42 4.83 -16.54
N ASN A 237 -3.72 5.69 -15.59
CA ASN A 237 -5.06 6.05 -15.17
C ASN A 237 -5.32 7.49 -15.60
N THR A 238 -6.12 7.65 -16.65
CA THR A 238 -6.44 8.96 -17.24
C THR A 238 -7.22 9.87 -16.28
N SER A 239 -7.94 9.31 -15.31
CA SER A 239 -8.76 10.08 -14.37
C SER A 239 -7.98 10.54 -13.13
N LEU A 240 -7.04 9.73 -12.65
CA LEU A 240 -6.27 10.00 -11.44
C LEU A 240 -4.90 10.60 -11.72
N GLY A 241 -4.44 10.59 -12.97
CA GLY A 241 -3.11 11.07 -13.29
C GLY A 241 -2.02 10.21 -12.66
N THR A 242 -2.21 8.90 -12.62
CA THR A 242 -1.23 7.96 -12.06
C THR A 242 -0.75 6.99 -13.12
N MET A 243 0.54 6.67 -13.11
CA MET A 243 1.17 5.79 -14.10
C MET A 243 2.18 4.85 -13.46
N ASP A 244 2.19 3.60 -13.91
CA ASP A 244 3.28 2.66 -13.65
C ASP A 244 4.14 2.49 -14.89
N VAL A 245 5.45 2.43 -14.68
CA VAL A 245 6.46 2.20 -15.72
C VAL A 245 7.43 1.14 -15.28
N THR A 246 7.45 0.01 -15.99
CA THR A 246 8.29 -1.15 -15.64
C THR A 246 9.21 -1.53 -16.79
N GLU A 247 10.49 -1.71 -16.48
CA GLU A 247 11.53 -2.21 -17.39
C GLU A 247 11.94 -3.62 -16.97
N TYR A 248 11.93 -4.56 -17.91
CA TYR A 248 12.26 -5.96 -17.63
C TYR A 248 12.78 -6.71 -18.86
N TYR A 249 13.49 -7.80 -18.60
CA TYR A 249 13.79 -8.82 -19.60
C TYR A 249 12.84 -10.01 -19.43
N LEU A 250 12.38 -10.56 -20.56
CA LEU A 250 11.55 -11.75 -20.62
C LEU A 250 12.16 -12.76 -21.59
N THR A 251 12.35 -13.99 -21.11
CA THR A 251 12.67 -15.17 -21.92
C THR A 251 11.40 -15.77 -22.47
N VAL A 252 11.18 -15.61 -23.78
CA VAL A 252 10.06 -16.19 -24.52
C VAL A 252 10.49 -17.53 -25.10
N LEU A 253 9.59 -18.52 -24.98
CA LEU A 253 9.72 -19.84 -25.61
C LEU A 253 8.48 -20.03 -26.49
N VAL A 254 8.70 -20.14 -27.79
CA VAL A 254 7.65 -20.36 -28.82
C VAL A 254 7.56 -21.84 -29.17
#